data_AF-A0A8J6S0Z5-F1
#
_entry.id   AF-A0A8J6S0Z5-F1
#
_cell.length_a   1.000
_cell.length_b   1.000
_cell.length_c   1.000
_cell.angle_alpha   90.00
_cell.angle_beta   90.00
_cell.angle_gamma   90.00
#
_symmetry.space_group_name_H-M   'P 1'
#
loop_
_entity.id
_entity.type
_entity.pdbx_description
1 polymer ?
#
loop_
_entity_poly.entity_id
_entity_poly.type
_entity_poly.pdbx_seq_one_letter_code
_entity_poly.pdbx_strand_id
1 'polypeptide(L)'
;MPYITSIEPRAMARWELQGRLESARENVIEVLEARFEVVPQSIVEVINDIDDLSVLKSFFRKGITITSLSEFWDFINSIRSESEQL
;
A
#
# COMPACT_ATOMS: atom_id res chain seq x y z
N MET A 1 -2.91 34.99 -24.24
CA MET A 1 -3.01 33.59 -23.78
C MET A 1 -2.09 33.44 -22.58
N PRO A 2 -2.58 33.07 -21.38
CA PRO A 2 -1.71 32.86 -20.24
C PRO A 2 -0.94 31.56 -20.47
N TYR A 3 0.37 31.68 -20.59
CA TYR A 3 1.25 30.52 -20.65
C TYR A 3 1.12 29.78 -19.32
N ILE A 4 0.76 28.50 -19.38
CA ILE A 4 0.90 27.54 -18.29
C ILE A 4 2.41 27.41 -18.06
N THR A 5 2.99 28.41 -17.41
CA THR A 5 4.40 28.46 -17.04
C THR A 5 4.42 28.25 -15.54
N SER A 6 5.20 27.25 -15.12
CA SER A 6 5.40 26.82 -13.73
C SER A 6 4.26 25.97 -13.13
N ILE A 7 4.04 24.77 -13.68
CA ILE A 7 3.90 23.63 -12.76
C ILE A 7 5.25 23.51 -12.09
N GLU A 8 5.36 24.11 -10.90
CA GLU A 8 6.58 24.11 -10.10
C GLU A 8 7.12 22.66 -10.00
N PRO A 9 8.45 22.44 -10.03
CA PRO A 9 9.02 21.10 -9.84
C PRO A 9 8.48 20.39 -8.59
N ARG A 10 8.10 21.18 -7.58
CA ARG A 10 7.47 20.73 -6.33
C ARG A 10 6.06 20.19 -6.50
N ALA A 11 5.27 20.73 -7.44
CA ALA A 11 3.95 20.21 -7.73
C ALA A 11 4.08 18.80 -8.34
N MET A 12 4.87 18.65 -9.40
CA MET A 12 5.09 17.36 -10.08
C MET A 12 5.57 16.25 -9.13
N ALA A 13 6.52 16.56 -8.24
CA ALA A 13 7.05 15.59 -7.28
C ALA A 13 5.98 15.05 -6.30
N ARG A 14 4.96 15.84 -5.95
CA ARG A 14 3.87 15.40 -5.06
C ARG A 14 2.91 14.45 -5.78
N TRP A 15 2.55 14.77 -7.02
CA TRP A 15 1.68 13.91 -7.83
C TRP A 15 2.32 12.54 -8.09
N GLU A 16 3.63 12.50 -8.33
CA GLU A 16 4.37 11.25 -8.53
C GLU A 16 4.43 10.40 -7.24
N LEU A 17 4.67 11.03 -6.09
CA LEU A 17 4.71 10.31 -4.82
C LEU A 17 3.34 9.69 -4.48
N GLN A 18 2.26 10.44 -4.70
CA GLN A 18 0.90 9.99 -4.45
C GLN A 18 0.51 8.84 -5.40
N GLY A 19 0.81 8.95 -6.70
CA GLY A 19 0.58 7.85 -7.65
C GLY A 19 1.38 6.60 -7.31
N ARG A 20 2.61 6.75 -6.80
CA ARG A 20 3.41 5.60 -6.34
C ARG A 20 2.84 4.91 -5.10
N LEU A 21 2.20 5.64 -4.19
CA LEU A 21 1.51 5.05 -3.04
C LEU A 21 0.24 4.32 -3.48
N GLU A 22 -0.56 4.95 -4.32
CA GLU A 22 -1.80 4.37 -4.86
C GLU A 22 -1.51 3.08 -5.64
N SER A 23 -0.56 3.13 -6.59
CA SER A 23 -0.15 1.93 -7.32
C SER A 23 0.43 0.86 -6.40
N ALA A 24 1.13 1.22 -5.32
CA ALA A 24 1.63 0.23 -4.37
C ALA A 24 0.49 -0.46 -3.61
N ARG A 25 -0.57 0.29 -3.23
CA ARG A 25 -1.79 -0.27 -2.61
C ARG A 25 -2.52 -1.21 -3.57
N GLU A 26 -2.75 -0.76 -4.81
CA GLU A 26 -3.39 -1.57 -5.85
C GLU A 26 -2.63 -2.87 -6.11
N ASN A 27 -1.30 -2.81 -6.24
CA ASN A 27 -0.47 -4.01 -6.45
C ASN A 27 -0.61 -5.03 -5.30
N VAL A 28 -0.71 -4.57 -4.04
CA VAL A 28 -0.91 -5.48 -2.90
C VAL A 28 -2.28 -6.15 -3.00
N ILE A 29 -3.33 -5.38 -3.29
CA ILE A 29 -4.69 -5.88 -3.41
C ILE A 29 -4.78 -6.88 -4.57
N GLU A 30 -4.24 -6.54 -5.74
CA GLU A 30 -4.24 -7.39 -6.93
C GLU A 30 -3.54 -8.73 -6.67
N VAL A 31 -2.41 -8.74 -5.96
CA VAL A 31 -1.73 -9.98 -5.55
C VAL A 31 -2.59 -10.83 -4.63
N LEU A 32 -3.26 -10.20 -3.66
CA LEU A 32 -4.14 -10.90 -2.73
C LEU A 32 -5.37 -11.46 -3.46
N GLU A 33 -5.96 -10.71 -4.39
CA GLU A 33 -7.07 -11.16 -5.23
C GLU A 33 -6.64 -12.31 -6.14
N ALA A 34 -5.48 -12.21 -6.79
CA ALA A 34 -4.95 -13.26 -7.66
C ALA A 34 -4.64 -14.57 -6.91
N ARG A 35 -4.31 -14.50 -5.60
CA ARG A 35 -4.00 -15.68 -4.78
C ARG A 35 -5.21 -16.27 -4.06
N PHE A 36 -6.05 -15.43 -3.48
CA PHE A 36 -7.10 -15.85 -2.57
C PHE A 36 -8.50 -15.73 -3.16
N GLU A 37 -8.66 -15.12 -4.35
CA GLU A 37 -9.91 -14.86 -5.09
C GLU A 37 -10.93 -13.96 -4.36
N VAL A 38 -10.97 -14.02 -3.03
CA VAL A 38 -11.81 -13.21 -2.15
C VAL A 38 -10.91 -12.52 -1.12
N VAL A 39 -10.79 -11.19 -1.25
CA VAL A 39 -10.09 -10.36 -0.27
C VAL A 39 -11.11 -9.67 0.63
N PRO A 40 -11.06 -9.87 1.96
CA PRO A 40 -11.92 -9.16 2.90
C PRO A 40 -11.73 -7.64 2.80
N GLN A 41 -12.83 -6.88 2.79
CA GLN A 41 -12.79 -5.41 2.80
C GLN A 41 -11.96 -4.85 3.96
N SER A 42 -11.98 -5.50 5.12
CA SER A 42 -11.15 -5.11 6.27
C SER A 42 -9.65 -5.09 5.95
N ILE A 43 -9.16 -5.97 5.07
CA ILE A 43 -7.76 -5.95 4.63
C ILE A 43 -7.51 -4.78 3.68
N VAL A 44 -8.43 -4.53 2.76
CA VAL A 44 -8.35 -3.41 1.81
C VAL A 44 -8.31 -2.07 2.55
N GLU A 45 -9.15 -1.90 3.57
CA GLU A 45 -9.15 -0.70 4.42
C GLU A 45 -7.81 -0.51 5.14
N VAL A 46 -7.24 -1.56 5.71
CA VAL A 46 -5.92 -1.50 6.35
C VAL A 46 -4.82 -1.12 5.35
N ILE A 47 -4.84 -1.68 4.14
CA ILE A 47 -3.87 -1.35 3.09
C ILE A 47 -4.02 0.12 2.65
N ASN A 48 -5.25 0.60 2.56
CA ASN A 48 -5.54 1.98 2.19
C ASN A 48 -5.14 3.00 3.25
N ASP A 49 -5.15 2.61 4.53
CA ASP A 49 -4.71 3.47 5.64
C ASP A 49 -3.17 3.61 5.70
N ILE A 50 -2.42 2.72 5.06
CA ILE A 50 -0.95 2.75 5.05
C ILE A 50 -0.44 3.81 4.06
N ASP A 51 0.18 4.86 4.59
CA ASP A 51 0.86 5.92 3.81
C ASP A 51 2.38 5.70 3.65
N ASP A 52 2.92 4.58 4.14
CA ASP A 52 4.33 4.23 4.01
C ASP A 52 4.57 3.22 2.87
N LEU A 53 5.31 3.67 1.85
CA LEU A 53 5.63 2.88 0.67
C LEU A 53 6.55 1.69 0.96
N SER A 54 7.42 1.77 1.98
CA SER A 54 8.29 0.68 2.41
C SER A 54 7.48 -0.43 3.08
N VAL A 55 6.49 -0.02 3.87
CA VAL A 55 5.53 -0.92 4.51
C VAL A 55 4.66 -1.61 3.45
N LEU A 56 4.09 -0.86 2.50
CA LEU A 56 3.32 -1.42 1.37
C LEU A 56 4.14 -2.42 0.53
N LYS A 57 5.41 -2.12 0.24
CA LYS A 57 6.30 -3.07 -0.45
C LYS A 57 6.54 -4.35 0.34
N SER A 58 6.60 -4.26 1.66
CA SER A 58 6.75 -5.43 2.54
C SER A 58 5.48 -6.27 2.52
N PHE A 59 4.31 -5.63 2.58
CA PHE A 59 3.01 -6.29 2.40
C PHE A 59 2.89 -6.98 1.04
N PHE A 60 3.32 -6.33 -0.04
CA PHE A 60 3.32 -6.92 -1.38
C PHE A 60 4.15 -8.21 -1.44
N ARG A 61 5.40 -8.15 -0.98
CA ARG A 61 6.29 -9.34 -0.92
C ARG A 61 5.70 -10.43 -0.03
N LYS A 62 5.11 -10.04 1.09
CA LYS A 62 4.50 -10.98 2.02
C LYS A 62 3.29 -11.65 1.38
N GLY A 63 2.41 -10.90 0.72
CA GLY A 63 1.24 -11.40 -0.02
C GLY A 63 1.59 -12.46 -1.06
N ILE A 64 2.73 -12.34 -1.73
CA ILE A 64 3.24 -13.35 -2.67
C ILE A 64 3.79 -14.60 -1.95
N THR A 65 4.18 -14.49 -0.68
CA THR A 65 4.84 -15.57 0.05
C THR A 65 3.87 -16.35 0.94
N ILE A 66 2.91 -15.67 1.56
CA ILE A 66 1.97 -16.25 2.53
C ILE A 66 0.96 -17.19 1.87
N THR A 67 0.69 -18.31 2.54
CA THR A 67 -0.17 -19.38 2.02
C THR A 67 -1.64 -19.21 2.44
N SER A 68 -1.91 -18.31 3.40
CA SER A 68 -3.26 -18.10 3.95
C SER A 68 -3.50 -16.63 4.33
N LEU A 69 -4.75 -16.18 4.21
CA LEU A 69 -5.19 -14.86 4.69
C LEU A 69 -5.02 -14.69 6.21
N SER A 70 -5.07 -15.77 6.99
CA SER A 70 -4.87 -15.69 8.44
C SER A 70 -3.45 -15.26 8.79
N GLU A 71 -2.44 -15.80 8.09
CA GLU A 71 -1.04 -15.39 8.28
C GLU A 71 -0.80 -13.93 7.84
N PHE A 72 -1.59 -13.45 6.87
CA PHE A 72 -1.56 -12.03 6.49
C PHE A 72 -2.01 -11.13 7.64
N TRP A 73 -3.10 -11.51 8.31
CA TRP A 73 -3.63 -10.78 9.46
C TRP A 73 -2.66 -10.76 10.62
N ASP A 74 -2.02 -11.89 10.94
CA ASP A 74 -1.00 -11.94 11.97
C ASP A 74 0.20 -11.05 11.62
N PHE A 75 0.60 -10.99 10.35
CA PHE A 75 1.66 -10.09 9.89
C PHE A 75 1.26 -8.61 9.99
N ILE A 76 0.03 -8.24 9.61
CA ILE A 76 -0.51 -6.88 9.83
C ILE A 76 -0.44 -6.52 11.31
N ASN A 77 -0.93 -7.40 12.18
CA ASN A 77 -0.96 -7.17 13.62
C ASN A 77 0.45 -7.06 14.21
N SER A 78 1.41 -7.85 13.72
CA SER A 78 2.82 -7.73 14.12
C SER A 78 3.37 -6.34 13.82
N ILE A 79 3.19 -5.84 12.60
CA ILE A 79 3.72 -4.52 12.19
C ILE A 79 3.03 -3.38 12.96
N ARG A 80 1.73 -3.49 13.21
CA ARG A 80 0.99 -2.50 14.02
C ARG A 80 1.42 -2.51 15.49
N SER A 81 1.73 -3.68 16.04
CA SER A 81 2.21 -3.81 17.43
C SER A 81 3.63 -3.25 17.60
N GLU A 82 4.46 -3.31 16.56
CA GLU A 82 5.81 -2.70 16.56
C GLU A 82 5.78 -1.17 16.51
N SER A 83 4.67 -0.55 16.06
CA SER A 83 4.53 0.91 16.01
C SER A 83 4.10 1.55 17.34
N GLU A 84 3.64 0.76 18.32
CA GLU A 84 3.25 1.24 19.67
C GLU A 84 4.38 1.16 20.71
N GLN A 85 5.59 0.72 20.33
CA GLN A 85 6.73 0.57 21.25
C GLN A 85 7.79 1.69 21.19
N LEU A 86 7.52 2.80 20.49
CA LEU A 86 8.43 3.96 20.37
C LEU A 86 7.84 5.24 20.95
#